data_AF-A0A5C7QP72-F1
#
_entry.id   AF-A0A5C7QP72-F1
#
_cell.length_a   1.000
_cell.length_b   1.000
_cell.length_c   1.000
_cell.angle_alpha   90.00
_cell.angle_beta   90.00
_cell.angle_gamma   90.00
#
_symmetry.space_group_name_H-M   'P 1'
#
loop_
_entity.id
_entity.type
_entity.pdbx_description
1 polymer ?
#
loop_
_entity_poly.entity_id
_entity_poly.type
_entity_poly.pdbx_seq_one_letter_code
_entity_poly.pdbx_strand_id
1 'polypeptide(L)' 'MSTLATPAANAAQKASGTPRTEHFNVLIVGAGISGVGGAYHLARQCPDKSFVVLESQDGFGGTWRTHKYPGI' A
#
# COMPACT_ATOMS: atom_id res chain seq x y z
N MET A 1 37.83 11.63 15.37
CA MET A 1 36.90 12.37 14.50
C MET A 1 36.50 11.45 13.36
N SER A 2 35.48 10.61 13.56
CA SER A 2 35.02 9.62 12.57
C SER A 2 33.77 10.17 11.89
N THR A 3 33.88 10.49 10.61
CA THR A 3 32.77 11.00 9.79
C THR A 3 31.92 9.82 9.33
N LEU A 4 30.66 9.75 9.78
CA LEU A 4 29.68 8.78 9.30
C LEU A 4 29.26 9.13 7.87
N ALA A 5 29.56 8.24 6.93
CA ALA A 5 29.02 8.28 5.58
C ALA A 5 27.50 7.99 5.62
N THR A 6 26.71 8.94 5.16
CA THR A 6 25.31 8.74 4.79
C THR A 6 25.24 7.81 3.57
N PRO A 7 24.55 6.66 3.59
CA PRO A 7 24.17 6.03 2.34
C PRO A 7 23.01 6.84 1.75
N ALA A 8 23.27 7.42 0.57
CA ALA A 8 22.27 8.09 -0.23
C ALA A 8 21.09 7.14 -0.51
N ALA A 9 19.89 7.68 -0.38
CA ALA A 9 18.64 7.00 -0.69
C ALA A 9 18.74 6.33 -2.07
N ASN A 10 18.41 5.04 -2.11
CA ASN A 10 18.41 4.24 -3.31
C ASN A 10 17.34 4.81 -4.26
N ALA A 11 17.78 5.67 -5.17
CA ALA A 11 16.93 6.26 -6.19
C ALA A 11 16.32 5.11 -7.00
N ALA A 12 14.99 5.08 -6.99
CA ALA A 12 14.16 4.07 -7.61
C ALA A 12 14.68 3.71 -9.01
N GLN A 13 15.11 2.45 -9.17
CA GLN A 13 15.23 1.82 -10.47
C GLN A 13 13.85 1.86 -11.14
N LYS A 14 13.62 2.83 -12.03
CA LYS A 14 12.54 2.75 -13.01
C LYS A 14 12.94 1.67 -14.02
N ALA A 15 12.58 0.43 -13.71
CA ALA A 15 12.74 -0.69 -14.63
C ALA A 15 11.88 -0.45 -15.88
N SER A 16 12.53 -0.19 -17.00
CA SER A 16 11.95 -0.29 -18.33
C SER A 16 11.72 -1.78 -18.65
N GLY A 17 10.54 -2.27 -18.28
CA GLY A 17 10.06 -3.61 -18.62
C GLY A 17 8.65 -3.54 -19.17
N THR A 18 8.34 -4.42 -20.12
CA THR A 18 6.96 -4.67 -20.58
C THR A 18 6.04 -4.78 -19.36
N PRO A 19 4.88 -4.10 -19.33
CA PRO A 19 3.99 -4.14 -18.17
C PRO A 19 3.63 -5.60 -17.88
N ARG A 20 4.07 -6.10 -16.72
CA ARG A 20 3.78 -7.45 -16.27
C ARG A 20 2.39 -7.43 -15.64
N THR A 21 1.45 -8.14 -16.26
CA THR A 21 0.13 -8.35 -15.68
C THR A 21 0.26 -9.33 -14.52
N GLU A 22 -0.13 -8.90 -13.32
CA GLU A 22 -0.19 -9.73 -12.12
C GLU A 22 -1.64 -10.18 -11.89
N HIS A 23 -1.83 -11.44 -11.50
CA HIS A 23 -3.16 -12.02 -11.25
C HIS A 23 -3.37 -12.25 -9.75
N PHE A 24 -4.51 -11.79 -9.24
CA PHE A 24 -4.93 -11.96 -7.85
C PHE A 24 -6.30 -12.62 -7.79
N ASN A 25 -6.59 -13.35 -6.72
CA ASN A 25 -7.91 -13.92 -6.51
C ASN A 25 -8.93 -12.88 -6.06
N VAL A 26 -8.48 -11.86 -5.33
CA VAL A 26 -9.34 -10.79 -4.81
C VAL A 26 -8.68 -9.42 -5.00
N LEU A 27 -9.45 -8.45 -5.49
CA LEU A 27 -9.06 -7.05 -5.56
C LEU A 27 -9.91 -6.26 -4.55
N ILE A 28 -9.25 -5.58 -3.63
CA ILE A 28 -9.88 -4.66 -2.68
C ILE A 28 -9.58 -3.23 -3.14
N VAL A 29 -10.63 -2.42 -3.31
CA VAL A 29 -10.49 -1.01 -3.71
C VAL A 29 -10.71 -0.10 -2.52
N GLY A 30 -9.72 0.73 -2.22
CA GLY A 30 -9.66 1.65 -1.09
C GLY A 30 -8.96 1.03 0.12
N ALA A 31 -7.95 1.73 0.65
CA ALA A 31 -7.22 1.38 1.87
C ALA A 31 -7.73 2.20 3.08
N GLY A 32 -9.06 2.33 3.20
CA GLY A 32 -9.72 2.84 4.41
C GLY A 32 -9.90 1.75 5.48
N ILE A 33 -10.63 2.05 6.56
CA ILE A 33 -10.89 1.06 7.64
C ILE A 33 -11.53 -0.23 7.10
N SER A 34 -12.52 -0.10 6.22
CA SER A 34 -13.19 -1.26 5.61
C SER A 34 -12.25 -2.09 4.74
N GLY A 35 -11.42 -1.45 3.91
CA GLY A 35 -10.47 -2.14 3.05
C GLY A 35 -9.37 -2.86 3.83
N VAL A 36 -8.80 -2.21 4.84
CA VAL A 36 -7.77 -2.80 5.71
C VAL A 36 -8.36 -3.94 6.55
N GLY A 37 -9.54 -3.73 7.14
CA GLY A 37 -10.24 -4.78 7.88
C GLY A 37 -10.60 -5.97 7.00
N GLY A 38 -11.10 -5.73 5.79
CA GLY A 38 -11.39 -6.76 4.80
C GLY A 38 -10.15 -7.56 4.41
N ALA A 39 -9.03 -6.88 4.13
CA ALA A 39 -7.76 -7.53 3.84
C ALA A 39 -7.27 -8.40 5.00
N TYR A 40 -7.38 -7.91 6.23
CA TYR A 40 -7.02 -8.67 7.42
C TYR A 40 -7.86 -9.94 7.59
N HIS A 41 -9.19 -9.83 7.46
CA HIS A 41 -10.07 -10.99 7.56
C HIS A 41 -9.84 -11.98 6.42
N LEU A 42 -9.62 -11.49 5.20
CA LEU A 42 -9.29 -12.32 4.05
C LEU A 42 -7.99 -13.11 4.27
N ALA A 43 -6.93 -12.45 4.75
CA ALA A 43 -5.66 -13.10 5.05
C ALA A 43 -5.80 -14.20 6.12
N ARG A 44 -6.68 -13.99 7.12
CA ARG A 44 -6.88 -14.96 8.22
C ARG A 44 -7.82 -16.10 7.87
N GLN A 45 -8.86 -15.84 7.09
CA GLN A 45 -9.92 -16.81 6.79
C GLN A 45 -9.67 -17.56 5.48
N CYS A 46 -8.87 -16.99 4.58
CA CYS A 46 -8.55 -17.56 3.28
C CYS A 46 -7.05 -17.42 2.99
N PRO A 47 -6.18 -18.10 3.77
CA PRO A 47 -4.72 -17.95 3.65
C PRO A 47 -4.18 -18.34 2.26
N ASP A 48 -4.91 -19.18 1.52
CA ASP A 48 -4.52 -19.62 0.18
C ASP A 48 -4.92 -18.64 -0.94
N LYS A 49 -5.65 -17.56 -0.62
CA LYS A 49 -6.10 -16.57 -1.60
C LYS A 49 -5.12 -15.41 -1.68
N SER A 50 -4.57 -15.19 -2.88
CA SER A 50 -3.80 -13.97 -3.16
C SER A 50 -4.75 -12.77 -3.31
N PHE A 51 -4.36 -11.63 -2.75
CA PHE A 51 -5.14 -10.40 -2.88
C PHE A 51 -4.24 -9.17 -2.98
N VAL A 52 -4.80 -8.10 -3.52
CA VAL A 52 -4.18 -6.78 -3.56
C VAL A 52 -5.18 -5.71 -3.10
N VAL A 53 -4.67 -4.72 -2.35
CA VAL A 53 -5.43 -3.53 -1.97
C VAL A 53 -4.90 -2.36 -2.79
N LEU A 54 -5.76 -1.74 -3.60
CA LEU A 54 -5.42 -0.56 -4.38
C LEU A 54 -6.05 0.68 -3.76
N GLU A 55 -5.24 1.71 -3.54
CA GLU A 55 -5.67 3.01 -3.02
C GLU A 55 -5.32 4.11 -4.03
N SER A 56 -6.27 5.03 -4.22
CA SER A 56 -6.12 6.20 -5.07
C SER A 56 -5.20 7.26 -4.49
N GLN A 57 -5.09 7.32 -3.17
CA GLN A 57 -4.26 8.28 -2.43
C GLN A 57 -2.83 7.77 -2.25
N ASP A 58 -1.90 8.69 -1.95
CA ASP A 58 -0.49 8.38 -1.65
C ASP A 58 -0.27 7.56 -0.35
N GLY A 59 -1.34 7.12 0.31
CA GLY A 59 -1.24 6.22 1.44
C GLY A 59 -2.61 5.81 2.00
N PHE A 60 -2.58 4.95 3.01
CA PHE A 60 -3.78 4.35 3.62
C PHE A 60 -4.45 5.25 4.66
N GLY A 61 -5.73 5.03 4.89
CA GLY A 61 -6.53 5.74 5.89
C GLY A 61 -7.89 6.20 5.36
N GLY A 62 -8.10 6.19 4.04
CA GLY A 62 -9.37 6.59 3.43
C GLY A 62 -9.79 7.99 3.88
N THR A 63 -11.00 8.09 4.44
CA THR A 63 -11.59 9.36 4.87
C THR A 63 -10.75 10.12 5.90
N TRP A 64 -9.95 9.45 6.73
CA TRP A 64 -9.07 10.10 7.72
C TRP A 64 -7.89 10.84 7.10
N ARG A 65 -7.53 10.53 5.84
CA ARG A 65 -6.55 11.31 5.07
C ARG A 65 -7.19 12.47 4.33
N THR A 66 -8.40 12.28 3.80
CA THR A 66 -9.06 13.29 2.96
C THR A 66 -9.82 14.34 3.77
N HIS A 67 -10.37 13.98 4.93
CA HIS A 67 -11.13 14.88 5.79
C HIS A 67 -10.28 15.35 6.97
N LYS A 68 -9.33 16.24 6.68
CA LYS A 68 -8.57 16.94 7.71
C LYS A 68 -9.14 18.34 7.89
N TYR A 69 -9.89 18.49 8.96
CA TYR A 69 -10.38 19.80 9.40
C TYR A 69 -9.53 20.28 10.58
N PRO A 70 -9.37 21.59 10.80
CA PRO A 70 -8.65 22.10 11.96
C PRO A 70 -9.25 21.52 13.25
N GLY A 71 -8.41 20.84 14.04
CA GLY A 71 -8.81 20.25 15.33
C GLY A 71 -9.23 18.77 15.30
N ILE A 72 -9.12 18.09 14.15
CA ILE A 72 -9.35 16.64 13.99
C ILE A 72 -8.09 15.94 13.52
#